data_AF-S9VS27-F1
#
_entry.id   AF-S9VS27-F1
#
_cell.length_a   1.000
_cell.length_b   1.000
_cell.length_c   1.000
_cell.angle_alpha   90.00
_cell.angle_beta   90.00
_cell.angle_gamma   90.00
#
_symmetry.space_group_name_H-M   'P 1'
#
loop_
_entity.id
_entity.type
_entity.pdbx_description
1 polymer ?
#
loop_
_entity_poly.entity_id
_entity_poly.type
_entity_poly.pdbx_seq_one_letter_code
_entity_poly.pdbx_strand_id
1 'polypeptide(L)'
;MSTKRNDTDSLRRSQMMETITNGQAQIAKQQEQLRFMSEENNQLKNEIAMASGKHYDFTKADKLATLQGDVEALERRYQFEKMRKNDLVKRHQLSRIDLTHSRKMRGGVNVDKEQTDAVQRQVDILENRLDQALTKFNDALMYNKELREQIDIIREERRVFQRVHKKIEDDLRNTQRKMAERIERTNRDMDERDDYQRQAEQLQQAIVEQQEEFNDQLRELDMAMVDIKNMREDQTNLQLELETREYEFESRLQEANKQAAANKNGNTLTATSRAAAAADDNASAAGDAADAFGGGNIYAVDREQHNINDIAAQVKEALGSENMEELRKEYERLGESNFSLYKYINDLTTTKESLGDEIRDLKTLLAEENASEFQQRRVVRDLEEQLAKTEGKLNEVTETVEQLRTAVRVVGSTTEDVHQNIGCGTVQCNENNLLTALGNIEERATQILLAHQRHNAQTQRLPAVKAVTTAYDEDSEDNALSTQSRSPAGAEAASSDLEVPLLPTVAPQYAPQSVSAQRLVRMTDLPSAALTNADGGAAKQDSLFAGLDIDDSQVVSHEEIRKQMEMRLLQKREREERAARKKKEIKDLIGTSPGKAASPKKR
;
A
#
# COMPACT_ATOMS: atom_id res chain seq x y z
N MET A 1 -137.51 108.97 76.92
CA MET A 1 -136.29 108.13 76.80
C MET A 1 -136.67 106.65 76.89
N SER A 2 -135.70 105.74 76.71
CA SER A 2 -135.69 104.34 77.21
C SER A 2 -136.53 103.22 76.56
N THR A 3 -137.43 103.46 75.60
CA THR A 3 -138.16 102.36 74.92
C THR A 3 -137.53 101.91 73.60
N LYS A 4 -137.44 102.81 72.60
CA LYS A 4 -137.03 102.50 71.20
C LYS A 4 -135.59 101.97 70.98
N ARG A 5 -134.83 101.60 72.01
CA ARG A 5 -133.55 100.86 71.89
C ARG A 5 -133.66 99.37 72.20
N ASN A 6 -134.69 98.94 72.92
CA ASN A 6 -134.83 97.54 73.32
C ASN A 6 -135.36 96.67 72.16
N ASP A 7 -136.29 97.20 71.36
CA ASP A 7 -136.95 96.48 70.26
C ASP A 7 -135.95 96.04 69.17
N THR A 8 -135.00 96.93 68.82
CA THR A 8 -133.92 96.64 67.86
C THR A 8 -132.96 95.56 68.35
N ASP A 9 -132.76 95.48 69.68
CA ASP A 9 -131.85 94.52 70.29
C ASP A 9 -132.53 93.14 70.48
N SER A 10 -133.83 93.14 70.76
CA SER A 10 -134.69 91.96 70.72
C SER A 10 -134.69 91.31 69.32
N LEU A 11 -134.92 92.10 68.26
CA LEU A 11 -134.96 91.59 66.89
C LEU A 11 -133.62 90.95 66.46
N ARG A 12 -132.48 91.58 66.82
CA ARG A 12 -131.15 91.01 66.60
C ARG A 12 -130.92 89.70 67.36
N ARG A 13 -131.37 89.61 68.61
CA ARG A 13 -131.28 88.36 69.40
C ARG A 13 -132.12 87.24 68.79
N SER A 14 -133.31 87.55 68.27
CA SER A 14 -134.15 86.59 67.54
C SER A 14 -133.46 86.06 66.28
N GLN A 15 -132.93 86.95 65.43
CA GLN A 15 -132.21 86.56 64.21
C GLN A 15 -130.92 85.77 64.52
N MET A 16 -130.22 86.11 65.61
CA MET A 16 -129.04 85.37 66.03
C MET A 16 -129.38 83.99 66.59
N MET A 17 -130.49 83.85 67.34
CA MET A 17 -131.01 82.53 67.74
C MET A 17 -131.41 81.69 66.52
N GLU A 18 -132.07 82.29 65.52
CA GLU A 18 -132.51 81.59 64.30
C GLU A 18 -131.33 81.10 63.43
N THR A 19 -130.25 81.89 63.34
CA THR A 19 -129.02 81.43 62.68
C THR A 19 -128.29 80.35 63.48
N ILE A 20 -128.33 80.39 64.82
CA ILE A 20 -127.79 79.33 65.68
C ILE A 20 -128.61 78.03 65.55
N THR A 21 -129.94 78.07 65.56
CA THR A 21 -130.77 76.86 65.41
C THR A 21 -130.65 76.24 64.02
N ASN A 22 -130.58 77.06 62.97
CA ASN A 22 -130.33 76.58 61.60
C ASN A 22 -128.91 75.98 61.47
N GLY A 23 -127.90 76.58 62.10
CA GLY A 23 -126.55 76.01 62.18
C GLY A 23 -126.51 74.68 62.94
N GLN A 24 -127.20 74.58 64.08
CA GLN A 24 -127.33 73.32 64.84
C GLN A 24 -128.05 72.23 64.03
N ALA A 25 -129.11 72.56 63.29
CA ALA A 25 -129.80 71.63 62.41
C ALA A 25 -128.90 71.16 61.24
N GLN A 26 -128.04 72.03 60.71
CA GLN A 26 -127.07 71.66 59.68
C GLN A 26 -125.95 70.77 60.24
N ILE A 27 -125.45 71.04 61.45
CA ILE A 27 -124.47 70.19 62.14
C ILE A 27 -125.07 68.81 62.45
N ALA A 28 -126.33 68.73 62.88
CA ALA A 28 -127.02 67.47 63.12
C ALA A 28 -127.07 66.60 61.85
N LYS A 29 -127.44 67.19 60.70
CA LYS A 29 -127.41 66.51 59.39
C LYS A 29 -126.01 66.04 58.98
N GLN A 30 -124.97 66.85 59.26
CA GLN A 30 -123.59 66.45 59.00
C GLN A 30 -123.12 65.30 59.91
N GLN A 31 -123.55 65.26 61.18
CA GLN A 31 -123.28 64.15 62.08
C GLN A 31 -124.00 62.87 61.66
N GLU A 32 -125.23 62.98 61.16
CA GLU A 32 -126.01 61.88 60.58
C GLU A 32 -125.34 61.32 59.31
N GLN A 33 -124.89 62.20 58.40
CA GLN A 33 -124.10 61.79 57.23
C GLN A 33 -122.75 61.15 57.59
N LEU A 34 -122.06 61.64 58.62
CA LEU A 34 -120.82 61.03 59.11
C LEU A 34 -121.05 59.65 59.74
N ARG A 35 -122.19 59.44 60.42
CA ARG A 35 -122.60 58.10 60.88
C ARG A 35 -122.90 57.19 59.69
N PHE A 36 -123.68 57.65 58.73
CA PHE A 36 -123.99 56.88 57.51
C PHE A 36 -122.71 56.45 56.79
N MET A 37 -121.78 57.37 56.50
CA MET A 37 -120.50 57.02 55.87
C MET A 37 -119.63 56.10 56.74
N SER A 38 -119.74 56.15 58.08
CA SER A 38 -119.03 55.23 58.98
C SER A 38 -119.63 53.82 58.96
N GLU A 39 -120.96 53.73 58.94
CA GLU A 39 -121.71 52.49 58.81
C GLU A 39 -121.48 51.86 57.43
N GLU A 40 -121.51 52.65 56.35
CA GLU A 40 -121.16 52.25 54.99
C GLU A 40 -119.70 51.80 54.89
N ASN A 41 -118.75 52.49 55.52
CA ASN A 41 -117.35 52.02 55.60
C ASN A 41 -117.21 50.70 56.38
N ASN A 42 -118.04 50.46 57.39
CA ASN A 42 -118.02 49.20 58.13
C ASN A 42 -118.74 48.07 57.38
N GLN A 43 -119.79 48.39 56.62
CA GLN A 43 -120.41 47.47 55.65
C GLN A 43 -119.40 47.10 54.55
N LEU A 44 -118.74 48.06 53.91
CA LEU A 44 -117.69 47.81 52.91
C LEU A 44 -116.52 47.00 53.49
N LYS A 45 -116.10 47.20 54.75
CA LYS A 45 -115.08 46.34 55.39
C LYS A 45 -115.58 44.90 55.59
N ASN A 46 -116.84 44.73 56.00
CA ASN A 46 -117.45 43.41 56.16
C ASN A 46 -117.66 42.72 54.80
N GLU A 47 -118.07 43.45 53.77
CA GLU A 47 -118.18 42.97 52.39
C GLU A 47 -116.81 42.62 51.80
N ILE A 48 -115.77 43.42 52.04
CA ILE A 48 -114.39 43.07 51.67
C ILE A 48 -113.95 41.80 52.41
N ALA A 49 -114.28 41.63 53.69
CA ALA A 49 -113.97 40.40 54.43
C ALA A 49 -114.71 39.17 53.87
N MET A 50 -115.98 39.31 53.48
CA MET A 50 -116.76 38.21 52.89
C MET A 50 -116.35 37.91 51.44
N ALA A 51 -116.18 38.94 50.60
CA ALA A 51 -115.81 38.82 49.19
C ALA A 51 -114.33 38.41 49.00
N SER A 52 -113.45 38.76 49.93
CA SER A 52 -112.08 38.23 49.97
C SER A 52 -112.09 36.71 50.16
N GLY A 53 -113.07 36.16 50.90
CA GLY A 53 -113.44 34.73 50.96
C GLY A 53 -112.38 33.77 51.52
N LYS A 54 -111.14 34.24 51.66
CA LYS A 54 -109.95 33.54 52.13
C LYS A 54 -109.13 34.55 52.91
N HIS A 55 -109.04 34.36 54.22
CA HIS A 55 -108.09 35.08 55.05
C HIS A 55 -106.69 34.95 54.40
N TYR A 56 -105.97 36.06 54.22
CA TYR A 56 -104.60 36.02 53.72
C TYR A 56 -103.74 35.31 54.74
N ASP A 57 -103.51 34.02 54.53
CA ASP A 57 -102.88 33.15 55.51
C ASP A 57 -101.37 33.41 55.52
N PHE A 58 -100.96 34.38 56.32
CA PHE A 58 -99.56 34.77 56.52
C PHE A 58 -98.68 33.56 56.84
N THR A 59 -99.19 32.54 57.53
CA THR A 59 -98.43 31.32 57.86
C THR A 59 -98.16 30.42 56.64
N LYS A 60 -98.97 30.54 55.58
CA LYS A 60 -98.73 29.88 54.28
C LYS A 60 -97.91 30.76 53.35
N ALA A 61 -98.14 32.08 53.36
CA ALA A 61 -97.35 33.03 52.57
C ALA A 61 -95.87 33.03 52.99
N ASP A 62 -95.59 33.06 54.30
CA ASP A 62 -94.24 32.98 54.86
C ASP A 62 -93.55 31.65 54.53
N LYS A 63 -94.27 30.51 54.67
CA LYS A 63 -93.76 29.19 54.24
C LYS A 63 -93.50 29.10 52.73
N LEU A 64 -94.29 29.79 51.91
CA LEU A 64 -94.03 29.87 50.46
C LEU A 64 -92.78 30.73 50.19
N ALA A 65 -92.58 31.83 50.92
CA ALA A 65 -91.36 32.64 50.81
C ALA A 65 -90.10 31.87 51.27
N THR A 66 -90.16 31.10 52.35
CA THR A 66 -89.04 30.24 52.76
C THR A 66 -88.77 29.14 51.74
N LEU A 67 -89.81 28.47 51.23
CA LEU A 67 -89.65 27.44 50.18
C LEU A 67 -89.14 28.03 48.86
N GLN A 68 -89.51 29.26 48.50
CA GLN A 68 -88.95 29.96 47.34
C GLN A 68 -87.47 30.28 47.57
N GLY A 69 -87.09 30.79 48.75
CA GLY A 69 -85.69 31.00 49.13
C GLY A 69 -84.85 29.71 49.12
N ASP A 70 -85.41 28.60 49.60
CA ASP A 70 -84.80 27.27 49.55
C ASP A 70 -84.63 26.77 48.10
N VAL A 71 -85.65 26.97 47.24
CA VAL A 71 -85.55 26.65 45.80
C VAL A 71 -84.46 27.48 45.14
N GLU A 72 -84.43 28.81 45.32
CA GLU A 72 -83.35 29.64 44.77
C GLU A 72 -81.96 29.28 45.33
N ALA A 73 -81.87 28.82 46.58
CA ALA A 73 -80.61 28.37 47.18
C ALA A 73 -80.16 27.02 46.59
N LEU A 74 -81.10 26.10 46.36
CA LEU A 74 -80.85 24.82 45.69
C LEU A 74 -80.50 25.00 44.22
N GLU A 75 -81.16 25.92 43.51
CA GLU A 75 -80.83 26.28 42.13
C GLU A 75 -79.43 26.88 42.04
N ARG A 76 -79.08 27.83 42.90
CA ARG A 76 -77.71 28.39 42.97
C ARG A 76 -76.68 27.28 43.22
N ARG A 77 -76.91 26.39 44.18
CA ARG A 77 -76.05 25.21 44.44
C ARG A 77 -75.96 24.28 43.23
N TYR A 78 -77.06 24.02 42.53
CA TYR A 78 -77.10 23.21 41.32
C TYR A 78 -76.27 23.84 40.19
N GLN A 79 -76.35 25.16 39.97
CA GLN A 79 -75.51 25.82 38.96
C GLN A 79 -74.02 25.77 39.36
N PHE A 80 -73.67 25.93 40.63
CA PHE A 80 -72.29 25.77 41.11
C PHE A 80 -71.76 24.34 40.88
N GLU A 81 -72.52 23.30 41.24
CA GLU A 81 -72.10 21.91 40.99
C GLU A 81 -72.09 21.55 39.49
N LYS A 82 -72.97 22.14 38.68
CA LYS A 82 -72.95 22.02 37.22
C LYS A 82 -71.69 22.65 36.61
N MET A 83 -71.28 23.82 37.09
CA MET A 83 -70.00 24.46 36.71
C MET A 83 -68.80 23.61 37.16
N ARG A 84 -68.79 23.17 38.42
CA ARG A 84 -67.76 22.29 38.99
C ARG A 84 -67.62 20.98 38.20
N LYS A 85 -68.73 20.36 37.81
CA LYS A 85 -68.77 19.18 36.92
C LYS A 85 -68.16 19.50 35.55
N ASN A 86 -68.53 20.61 34.93
CA ASN A 86 -67.98 21.01 33.62
C ASN A 86 -66.46 21.24 33.70
N ASP A 87 -65.96 21.90 34.75
CA ASP A 87 -64.52 22.15 34.91
C ASP A 87 -63.74 20.88 35.27
N LEU A 88 -64.33 19.95 36.02
CA LEU A 88 -63.75 18.63 36.25
C LEU A 88 -63.70 17.79 34.96
N VAL A 89 -64.73 17.88 34.11
CA VAL A 89 -64.76 17.25 32.77
C VAL A 89 -63.69 17.85 31.86
N LYS A 90 -63.52 19.18 31.82
CA LYS A 90 -62.43 19.84 31.08
C LYS A 90 -61.06 19.35 31.55
N ARG A 91 -60.82 19.33 32.88
CA ARG A 91 -59.57 18.83 33.46
C ARG A 91 -59.31 17.37 33.09
N HIS A 92 -60.31 16.50 33.17
CA HIS A 92 -60.15 15.10 32.76
C HIS A 92 -59.88 14.96 31.26
N GLN A 93 -60.52 15.75 30.41
CA GLN A 93 -60.27 15.78 28.96
C GLN A 93 -58.83 16.22 28.65
N LEU A 94 -58.34 17.28 29.30
CA LEU A 94 -56.95 17.74 29.18
C LEU A 94 -55.97 16.66 29.64
N SER A 95 -56.09 16.15 30.86
CA SER A 95 -55.20 15.09 31.36
C SER A 95 -55.24 13.80 30.51
N ARG A 96 -56.37 13.52 29.83
CA ARG A 96 -56.46 12.43 28.85
C ARG A 96 -55.71 12.75 27.56
N ILE A 97 -55.82 13.98 27.05
CA ILE A 97 -55.03 14.47 25.90
C ILE A 97 -53.54 14.37 26.24
N ASP A 98 -53.11 14.93 27.37
CA ASP A 98 -51.73 14.92 27.86
C ASP A 98 -51.18 13.49 27.96
N LEU A 99 -51.93 12.58 28.59
CA LEU A 99 -51.55 11.16 28.71
C LEU A 99 -51.46 10.47 27.35
N THR A 100 -52.37 10.75 26.41
CA THR A 100 -52.25 10.21 25.03
C THR A 100 -51.12 10.84 24.23
N HIS A 101 -50.77 12.10 24.49
CA HIS A 101 -49.63 12.77 23.87
C HIS A 101 -48.32 12.19 24.41
N SER A 102 -48.15 12.06 25.73
CA SER A 102 -46.99 11.41 26.35
C SER A 102 -46.81 9.95 25.88
N ARG A 103 -47.90 9.19 25.68
CA ARG A 103 -47.85 7.84 25.09
C ARG A 103 -47.45 7.83 23.62
N LYS A 104 -47.76 8.86 22.84
CA LYS A 104 -47.26 9.01 21.46
C LYS A 104 -45.77 9.39 21.45
N MET A 105 -45.37 10.32 22.32
CA MET A 105 -44.00 10.85 22.39
C MET A 105 -42.98 9.86 22.96
N ARG A 106 -43.37 8.98 23.89
CA ARG A 106 -42.51 7.89 24.39
C ARG A 106 -42.46 6.65 23.49
N GLY A 107 -43.27 6.61 22.42
CA GLY A 107 -43.45 5.40 21.62
C GLY A 107 -44.02 4.22 22.44
N GLY A 108 -43.79 3.00 21.95
CA GLY A 108 -44.07 1.78 22.72
C GLY A 108 -42.99 1.50 23.76
N VAL A 109 -43.32 0.75 24.81
CA VAL A 109 -42.38 0.38 25.91
C VAL A 109 -41.14 -0.37 25.41
N ASN A 110 -41.19 -0.96 24.22
CA ASN A 110 -40.04 -1.62 23.58
C ASN A 110 -39.10 -0.66 22.83
N VAL A 111 -39.51 0.57 22.52
CA VAL A 111 -38.67 1.53 21.76
C VAL A 111 -37.45 1.95 22.58
N ASP A 112 -37.66 2.23 23.88
CA ASP A 112 -36.57 2.52 24.83
C ASP A 112 -35.52 1.37 24.83
N LYS A 113 -35.96 0.10 24.71
CA LYS A 113 -35.10 -1.09 24.67
C LYS A 113 -34.42 -1.31 23.31
N GLU A 114 -35.18 -1.24 22.22
CA GLU A 114 -34.64 -1.38 20.87
C GLU A 114 -33.57 -0.32 20.59
N GLN A 115 -33.73 0.88 21.15
CA GLN A 115 -32.73 1.93 21.12
C GLN A 115 -31.48 1.61 21.98
N THR A 116 -31.61 1.05 23.19
CA THR A 116 -30.43 0.59 23.95
C THR A 116 -29.72 -0.55 23.24
N ASP A 117 -30.45 -1.50 22.66
CA ASP A 117 -29.90 -2.65 21.96
C ASP A 117 -29.23 -2.24 20.63
N ALA A 118 -29.71 -1.16 19.99
CA ALA A 118 -29.05 -0.54 18.83
C ALA A 118 -27.76 0.20 19.22
N VAL A 119 -27.77 0.96 20.32
CA VAL A 119 -26.57 1.63 20.85
C VAL A 119 -25.52 0.60 21.29
N GLN A 120 -25.91 -0.48 21.97
CA GLN A 120 -24.97 -1.53 22.37
C GLN A 120 -24.30 -2.17 21.14
N ARG A 121 -25.08 -2.59 20.13
CA ARG A 121 -24.52 -3.10 18.86
C ARG A 121 -23.56 -2.11 18.19
N GLN A 122 -23.80 -0.80 18.32
CA GLN A 122 -22.88 0.22 17.80
C GLN A 122 -21.59 0.30 18.64
N VAL A 123 -21.66 0.15 19.97
CA VAL A 123 -20.49 0.02 20.84
C VAL A 123 -19.69 -1.23 20.46
N ASP A 124 -20.33 -2.40 20.37
CA ASP A 124 -19.67 -3.67 20.01
C ASP A 124 -18.92 -3.56 18.68
N ILE A 125 -19.51 -2.90 17.67
CA ILE A 125 -18.89 -2.66 16.35
C ILE A 125 -17.69 -1.69 16.45
N LEU A 126 -17.77 -0.66 17.30
CA LEU A 126 -16.68 0.30 17.51
C LEU A 126 -15.52 -0.31 18.30
N GLU A 127 -15.80 -1.19 19.28
CA GLU A 127 -14.80 -1.96 20.01
C GLU A 127 -14.08 -2.94 19.07
N ASN A 128 -14.83 -3.74 18.28
CA ASN A 128 -14.24 -4.62 17.27
C ASN A 128 -13.40 -3.85 16.24
N ARG A 129 -13.79 -2.61 15.89
CA ARG A 129 -13.01 -1.73 14.99
C ARG A 129 -11.77 -1.16 15.67
N LEU A 130 -11.83 -0.87 16.97
CA LEU A 130 -10.69 -0.43 17.77
C LEU A 130 -9.66 -1.56 17.91
N ASP A 131 -10.08 -2.78 18.23
CA ASP A 131 -9.19 -3.95 18.30
C ASP A 131 -8.53 -4.27 16.95
N GLN A 132 -9.27 -4.13 15.84
CA GLN A 132 -8.71 -4.23 14.49
C GLN A 132 -7.75 -3.09 14.13
N ALA A 133 -7.83 -1.94 14.80
CA ALA A 133 -6.86 -0.85 14.66
C ALA A 133 -5.63 -1.08 15.55
N LEU A 134 -5.82 -1.59 16.76
CA LEU A 134 -4.76 -1.92 17.72
C LEU A 134 -3.89 -3.09 17.24
N THR A 135 -4.48 -4.13 16.65
CA THR A 135 -3.72 -5.23 16.01
C THR A 135 -2.86 -4.70 14.87
N LYS A 136 -3.46 -3.99 13.89
CA LYS A 136 -2.72 -3.37 12.77
C LYS A 136 -1.63 -2.38 13.23
N PHE A 137 -1.87 -1.65 14.32
CA PHE A 137 -0.86 -0.77 14.91
C PHE A 137 0.30 -1.56 15.54
N ASN A 138 0.01 -2.64 16.28
CA ASN A 138 1.02 -3.51 16.85
C ASN A 138 1.81 -4.27 15.76
N ASP A 139 1.15 -4.73 14.70
CA ASP A 139 1.79 -5.34 13.52
C ASP A 139 2.73 -4.33 12.84
N ALA A 140 2.28 -3.09 12.66
CA ALA A 140 3.11 -2.01 12.12
C ALA A 140 4.29 -1.64 13.04
N LEU A 141 4.12 -1.70 14.37
CA LEU A 141 5.21 -1.53 15.34
C LEU A 141 6.22 -2.67 15.28
N MET A 142 5.75 -3.92 15.15
CA MET A 142 6.62 -5.09 15.00
C MET A 142 7.41 -5.05 13.69
N TYR A 143 6.77 -4.69 12.58
CA TYR A 143 7.46 -4.49 11.30
C TYR A 143 8.46 -3.33 11.35
N ASN A 144 8.12 -2.21 12.01
CA ASN A 144 9.06 -1.11 12.26
C ASN A 144 10.23 -1.52 13.16
N LYS A 145 10.04 -2.48 14.08
CA LYS A 145 11.11 -3.04 14.90
C LYS A 145 12.02 -3.91 14.04
N GLU A 146 11.46 -4.82 13.24
CA GLU A 146 12.22 -5.70 12.35
C GLU A 146 13.07 -4.89 11.35
N LEU A 147 12.51 -3.85 10.72
CA LEU A 147 13.26 -2.95 9.85
C LEU A 147 14.42 -2.23 10.57
N ARG A 148 14.28 -1.90 11.86
CA ARG A 148 15.39 -1.31 12.64
C ARG A 148 16.49 -2.33 12.92
N GLU A 149 16.11 -3.56 13.27
CA GLU A 149 17.05 -4.66 13.48
C GLU A 149 17.81 -4.99 12.18
N GLN A 150 17.13 -5.04 11.03
CA GLN A 150 17.76 -5.16 9.71
C GLN A 150 18.71 -3.99 9.38
N ILE A 151 18.30 -2.75 9.64
CA ILE A 151 19.15 -1.55 9.46
C ILE A 151 20.41 -1.62 10.32
N ASP A 152 20.31 -2.07 11.57
CA ASP A 152 21.45 -2.17 12.47
C ASP A 152 22.39 -3.34 12.11
N ILE A 153 21.87 -4.48 11.62
CA ILE A 153 22.69 -5.54 11.00
C ILE A 153 23.51 -4.99 9.83
N ILE A 154 22.87 -4.29 8.87
CA ILE A 154 23.54 -3.70 7.70
C ILE A 154 24.60 -2.65 8.13
N ARG A 155 24.36 -1.92 9.22
CA ARG A 155 25.34 -0.98 9.81
C ARG A 155 26.55 -1.71 10.42
N GLU A 156 26.33 -2.84 11.08
CA GLU A 156 27.40 -3.67 11.66
C GLU A 156 28.23 -4.35 10.56
N GLU A 157 27.59 -4.92 9.54
CA GLU A 157 28.22 -5.46 8.33
C GLU A 157 29.07 -4.38 7.65
N ARG A 158 28.51 -3.18 7.40
CA ARG A 158 29.26 -2.05 6.84
C ARG A 158 30.47 -1.67 7.71
N ARG A 159 30.36 -1.76 9.05
CA ARG A 159 31.47 -1.56 9.99
C ARG A 159 32.49 -2.69 9.95
N VAL A 160 32.12 -3.92 9.57
CA VAL A 160 33.06 -5.01 9.25
C VAL A 160 33.76 -4.71 7.92
N PHE A 161 33.01 -4.48 6.83
CA PHE A 161 33.55 -4.19 5.50
C PHE A 161 34.52 -3.01 5.51
N GLN A 162 34.20 -1.90 6.18
CA GLN A 162 35.12 -0.75 6.30
C GLN A 162 36.42 -1.09 7.06
N ARG A 163 36.37 -1.97 8.07
CA ARG A 163 37.58 -2.44 8.76
C ARG A 163 38.42 -3.38 7.90
N VAL A 164 37.79 -4.22 7.07
CA VAL A 164 38.47 -5.10 6.12
C VAL A 164 39.10 -4.29 4.98
N HIS A 165 38.35 -3.36 4.37
CA HIS A 165 38.83 -2.46 3.33
C HIS A 165 40.06 -1.68 3.79
N LYS A 166 40.00 -1.04 4.98
CA LYS A 166 41.16 -0.31 5.52
C LYS A 166 42.38 -1.20 5.73
N LYS A 167 42.21 -2.44 6.22
CA LYS A 167 43.33 -3.40 6.33
C LYS A 167 43.95 -3.67 4.97
N ILE A 168 43.14 -3.94 3.95
CA ILE A 168 43.61 -4.20 2.57
C ILE A 168 44.33 -2.97 1.98
N GLU A 169 43.85 -1.75 2.25
CA GLU A 169 44.54 -0.50 1.85
C GLU A 169 45.89 -0.34 2.56
N ASP A 170 45.95 -0.58 3.87
CA ASP A 170 47.18 -0.48 4.65
C ASP A 170 48.18 -1.60 4.28
N ASP A 171 47.70 -2.81 3.97
CA ASP A 171 48.51 -3.92 3.46
C ASP A 171 49.02 -3.68 2.03
N LEU A 172 48.21 -3.07 1.15
CA LEU A 172 48.64 -2.63 -0.18
C LEU A 172 49.72 -1.55 -0.09
N ARG A 173 49.59 -0.59 0.83
CA ARG A 173 50.64 0.41 1.12
C ARG A 173 51.90 -0.24 1.69
N ASN A 174 51.75 -1.29 2.50
CA ASN A 174 52.88 -2.04 3.05
C ASN A 174 53.61 -2.88 1.99
N THR A 175 52.91 -3.48 1.03
CA THR A 175 53.54 -4.21 -0.09
C THR A 175 54.18 -3.25 -1.10
N GLN A 176 53.54 -2.11 -1.40
CA GLN A 176 54.15 -1.02 -2.17
C GLN A 176 55.45 -0.50 -1.52
N ARG A 177 55.47 -0.28 -0.20
CA ARG A 177 56.69 0.12 0.52
C ARG A 177 57.79 -0.94 0.42
N LYS A 178 57.46 -2.23 0.62
CA LYS A 178 58.40 -3.35 0.47
C LYS A 178 58.91 -3.52 -0.96
N MET A 179 58.11 -3.18 -1.97
CA MET A 179 58.51 -3.17 -3.38
C MET A 179 59.49 -2.03 -3.66
N ALA A 180 59.18 -0.81 -3.22
CA ALA A 180 60.08 0.34 -3.33
C ALA A 180 61.42 0.09 -2.61
N GLU A 181 61.38 -0.46 -1.40
CA GLU A 181 62.57 -0.85 -0.63
C GLU A 181 63.41 -1.93 -1.35
N ARG A 182 62.78 -2.91 -2.01
CA ARG A 182 63.50 -3.90 -2.83
C ARG A 182 64.17 -3.26 -4.05
N ILE A 183 63.46 -2.37 -4.76
CA ILE A 183 64.03 -1.63 -5.90
C ILE A 183 65.20 -0.76 -5.44
N GLU A 184 65.07 -0.06 -4.32
CA GLU A 184 66.12 0.79 -3.75
C GLU A 184 67.35 -0.02 -3.27
N ARG A 185 67.18 -1.29 -2.86
CA ARG A 185 68.30 -2.22 -2.63
C ARG A 185 68.93 -2.66 -3.94
N THR A 186 68.14 -3.17 -4.89
CA THR A 186 68.66 -3.61 -6.20
C THR A 186 69.37 -2.50 -6.97
N ASN A 187 68.94 -1.24 -6.83
CA ASN A 187 69.67 -0.10 -7.38
C ASN A 187 71.06 0.05 -6.73
N ARG A 188 71.17 -0.03 -5.39
CA ARG A 188 72.49 -0.04 -4.70
C ARG A 188 73.34 -1.22 -5.13
N ASP A 189 72.76 -2.41 -5.20
CA ASP A 189 73.46 -3.64 -5.64
C ASP A 189 74.00 -3.48 -7.09
N MET A 190 73.32 -2.70 -7.95
CA MET A 190 73.77 -2.36 -9.29
C MET A 190 74.79 -1.22 -9.32
N ASP A 191 74.63 -0.17 -8.51
CA ASP A 191 75.60 0.92 -8.38
C ASP A 191 76.96 0.37 -7.88
N GLU A 192 76.95 -0.49 -6.85
CA GLU A 192 78.14 -1.18 -6.33
C GLU A 192 78.77 -2.09 -7.40
N ARG A 193 77.96 -2.88 -8.14
CA ARG A 193 78.45 -3.72 -9.25
C ARG A 193 79.14 -2.87 -10.31
N ASP A 194 78.56 -1.74 -10.70
CA ASP A 194 79.08 -0.89 -11.77
C ASP A 194 80.39 -0.19 -11.34
N ASP A 195 80.54 0.14 -10.05
CA ASP A 195 81.82 0.59 -9.48
C ASP A 195 82.88 -0.53 -9.43
N TYR A 196 82.51 -1.78 -9.12
CA TYR A 196 83.44 -2.91 -9.24
C TYR A 196 83.81 -3.21 -10.71
N GLN A 197 82.89 -3.02 -11.67
CA GLN A 197 83.18 -3.15 -13.09
C GLN A 197 84.17 -2.08 -13.57
N ARG A 198 83.98 -0.80 -13.19
CA ARG A 198 84.94 0.28 -13.45
C ARG A 198 86.33 -0.02 -12.90
N GLN A 199 86.42 -0.56 -11.68
CA GLN A 199 87.70 -0.98 -11.07
C GLN A 199 88.34 -2.14 -11.84
N ALA A 200 87.56 -3.13 -12.29
CA ALA A 200 88.07 -4.23 -13.10
C ALA A 200 88.55 -3.77 -14.49
N GLU A 201 87.82 -2.85 -15.14
CA GLU A 201 88.22 -2.22 -16.41
C GLU A 201 89.52 -1.41 -16.28
N GLN A 202 89.65 -0.62 -15.21
CA GLN A 202 90.88 0.13 -14.91
C GLN A 202 92.08 -0.81 -14.66
N LEU A 203 91.88 -1.91 -13.93
CA LEU A 203 92.92 -2.91 -13.72
C LEU A 203 93.28 -3.65 -15.03
N GLN A 204 92.31 -3.94 -15.91
CA GLN A 204 92.58 -4.51 -17.22
C GLN A 204 93.37 -3.53 -18.12
N GLN A 205 93.01 -2.25 -18.12
CA GLN A 205 93.76 -1.21 -18.85
C GLN A 205 95.20 -1.11 -18.34
N ALA A 206 95.41 -1.02 -17.02
CA ALA A 206 96.76 -0.99 -16.44
C ALA A 206 97.58 -2.26 -16.73
N ILE A 207 96.94 -3.43 -16.84
CA ILE A 207 97.62 -4.68 -17.25
C ILE A 207 97.99 -4.65 -18.73
N VAL A 208 97.15 -4.09 -19.61
CA VAL A 208 97.46 -3.92 -21.04
C VAL A 208 98.60 -2.91 -21.22
N GLU A 209 98.54 -1.75 -20.55
CA GLU A 209 99.60 -0.75 -20.56
C GLU A 209 100.94 -1.35 -20.10
N GLN A 210 100.97 -2.09 -18.99
CA GLN A 210 102.18 -2.79 -18.53
C GLN A 210 102.67 -3.88 -19.50
N GLN A 211 101.77 -4.55 -20.23
CA GLN A 211 102.15 -5.49 -21.28
C GLN A 211 102.71 -4.79 -22.51
N GLU A 212 102.18 -3.63 -22.91
CA GLU A 212 102.71 -2.82 -24.00
C GLU A 212 104.09 -2.24 -23.63
N GLU A 213 104.24 -1.65 -22.44
CA GLU A 213 105.54 -1.19 -21.90
C GLU A 213 106.58 -2.32 -21.88
N PHE A 214 106.21 -3.52 -21.43
CA PHE A 214 107.12 -4.67 -21.40
C PHE A 214 107.46 -5.20 -22.80
N ASN A 215 106.50 -5.22 -23.72
CA ASN A 215 106.75 -5.61 -25.13
C ASN A 215 107.65 -4.60 -25.84
N ASP A 216 107.54 -3.30 -25.55
CA ASP A 216 108.41 -2.27 -26.13
C ASP A 216 109.82 -2.31 -25.51
N GLN A 217 109.95 -2.58 -24.21
CA GLN A 217 111.25 -2.89 -23.59
C GLN A 217 111.91 -4.13 -24.21
N LEU A 218 111.14 -5.19 -24.50
CA LEU A 218 111.65 -6.35 -25.23
C LEU A 218 112.07 -6.01 -26.67
N ARG A 219 111.29 -5.19 -27.39
CA ARG A 219 111.66 -4.72 -28.75
C ARG A 219 112.94 -3.89 -28.74
N GLU A 220 113.12 -3.01 -27.75
CA GLU A 220 114.35 -2.21 -27.61
C GLU A 220 115.56 -3.13 -27.33
N LEU A 221 115.40 -4.14 -26.47
CA LEU A 221 116.45 -5.15 -26.21
C LEU A 221 116.76 -6.02 -27.43
N ASP A 222 115.74 -6.48 -28.17
CA ASP A 222 115.92 -7.26 -29.40
C ASP A 222 116.60 -6.42 -30.50
N MET A 223 116.22 -5.15 -30.67
CA MET A 223 116.88 -4.21 -31.58
C MET A 223 118.35 -4.01 -31.17
N ALA A 224 118.63 -3.78 -29.89
CA ALA A 224 120.01 -3.65 -29.39
C ALA A 224 120.82 -4.94 -29.59
N MET A 225 120.21 -6.12 -29.46
CA MET A 225 120.86 -7.40 -29.78
C MET A 225 121.12 -7.57 -31.29
N VAL A 226 120.20 -7.14 -32.15
CA VAL A 226 120.40 -7.12 -33.60
C VAL A 226 121.51 -6.14 -33.99
N ASP A 227 121.57 -4.95 -33.41
CA ASP A 227 122.66 -3.99 -33.67
C ASP A 227 124.01 -4.52 -33.17
N ILE A 228 124.07 -5.14 -31.98
CA ILE A 228 125.28 -5.82 -31.48
C ILE A 228 125.69 -6.99 -32.42
N LYS A 229 124.70 -7.71 -32.99
CA LYS A 229 124.96 -8.79 -33.96
C LYS A 229 125.50 -8.22 -35.27
N ASN A 230 124.85 -7.20 -35.85
CA ASN A 230 125.27 -6.55 -37.08
C ASN A 230 126.69 -5.98 -36.93
N MET A 231 126.98 -5.26 -35.84
CA MET A 231 128.31 -4.74 -35.53
C MET A 231 129.38 -5.83 -35.37
N ARG A 232 129.02 -7.05 -34.93
CA ARG A 232 129.92 -8.21 -34.91
C ARG A 232 130.09 -8.83 -36.29
N GLU A 233 129.00 -8.96 -37.06
CA GLU A 233 129.03 -9.49 -38.43
C GLU A 233 129.87 -8.56 -39.32
N ASP A 234 129.72 -7.24 -39.22
CA ASP A 234 130.56 -6.23 -39.88
C ASP A 234 132.03 -6.30 -39.44
N GLN A 235 132.31 -6.54 -38.15
CA GLN A 235 133.69 -6.79 -37.69
C GLN A 235 134.28 -8.05 -38.33
N THR A 236 133.52 -9.15 -38.40
CA THR A 236 133.99 -10.39 -39.06
C THR A 236 134.07 -10.25 -40.58
N ASN A 237 133.17 -9.49 -41.20
CA ASN A 237 133.18 -9.20 -42.64
C ASN A 237 134.36 -8.32 -43.02
N LEU A 238 134.69 -7.31 -42.22
CA LEU A 238 135.88 -6.48 -42.41
C LEU A 238 137.16 -7.29 -42.19
N GLN A 239 137.19 -8.21 -41.21
CA GLN A 239 138.31 -9.13 -41.01
C GLN A 239 138.48 -10.09 -42.20
N LEU A 240 137.37 -10.63 -42.74
CA LEU A 240 137.35 -11.43 -43.97
C LEU A 240 137.68 -10.61 -45.22
N GLU A 241 137.34 -9.31 -45.29
CA GLU A 241 137.74 -8.44 -46.40
C GLU A 241 139.25 -8.18 -46.37
N LEU A 242 139.84 -7.99 -45.18
CA LEU A 242 141.30 -7.90 -45.02
C LEU A 242 141.99 -9.21 -45.41
N GLU A 243 141.49 -10.36 -44.93
CA GLU A 243 142.02 -11.69 -45.26
C GLU A 243 141.87 -12.02 -46.76
N THR A 244 140.71 -11.74 -47.37
CA THR A 244 140.52 -11.94 -48.82
C THR A 244 141.31 -10.95 -49.66
N ARG A 245 141.59 -9.74 -49.17
CA ARG A 245 142.50 -8.78 -49.81
C ARG A 245 143.96 -9.24 -49.75
N GLU A 246 144.38 -9.88 -48.66
CA GLU A 246 145.67 -10.56 -48.56
C GLU A 246 145.74 -11.76 -49.53
N TYR A 247 144.71 -12.61 -49.57
CA TYR A 247 144.61 -13.70 -50.54
C TYR A 247 144.54 -13.25 -52.00
N GLU A 248 143.87 -12.13 -52.33
CA GLU A 248 143.89 -11.55 -53.68
C GLU A 248 145.28 -11.01 -54.04
N PHE A 249 146.00 -10.44 -53.07
CA PHE A 249 147.37 -9.97 -53.28
C PHE A 249 148.32 -11.15 -53.55
N GLU A 250 148.18 -12.26 -52.81
CA GLU A 250 148.87 -13.52 -53.11
C GLU A 250 148.44 -14.13 -54.45
N SER A 251 147.14 -14.15 -54.75
CA SER A 251 146.61 -14.76 -55.99
C SER A 251 147.14 -14.04 -57.21
N ARG A 252 147.10 -12.70 -57.25
CA ARG A 252 147.67 -11.91 -58.36
C ARG A 252 149.18 -12.15 -58.52
N LEU A 253 149.90 -12.45 -57.43
CA LEU A 253 151.31 -12.87 -57.46
C LEU A 253 151.49 -14.28 -58.08
N GLN A 254 150.58 -15.21 -57.78
CA GLN A 254 150.61 -16.59 -58.27
C GLN A 254 150.08 -16.74 -59.71
N GLU A 255 149.11 -15.93 -60.13
CA GLU A 255 148.51 -15.99 -61.47
C GLU A 255 149.50 -15.57 -62.56
N ALA A 256 150.39 -14.61 -62.27
CA ALA A 256 151.52 -14.28 -63.13
C ALA A 256 152.48 -15.47 -63.37
N ASN A 257 152.45 -16.49 -62.50
CA ASN A 257 153.36 -17.64 -62.52
C ASN A 257 152.65 -18.97 -62.87
N LYS A 258 151.34 -18.95 -63.18
CA LYS A 258 150.52 -20.14 -63.48
C LYS A 258 150.04 -20.24 -64.93
N GLN A 259 150.30 -19.26 -65.79
CA GLN A 259 149.91 -19.25 -67.22
C GLN A 259 150.70 -20.24 -68.13
N ALA A 260 151.38 -21.24 -67.55
CA ALA A 260 152.21 -22.21 -68.25
C ALA A 260 151.66 -23.65 -68.27
N ALA A 261 150.48 -23.92 -67.70
CA ALA A 261 149.92 -25.27 -67.54
C ALA A 261 148.56 -25.47 -68.23
N ALA A 262 148.55 -26.33 -69.25
CA ALA A 262 147.47 -26.58 -70.20
C ALA A 262 146.09 -27.04 -69.64
N ASN A 263 145.04 -26.28 -70.01
CA ASN A 263 143.96 -26.72 -70.93
C ASN A 263 143.54 -28.22 -70.93
N LYS A 264 142.35 -28.53 -70.36
CA LYS A 264 141.37 -29.54 -70.87
C LYS A 264 140.10 -29.69 -70.00
N ASN A 265 138.92 -29.72 -70.65
CA ASN A 265 137.63 -30.38 -70.28
C ASN A 265 137.00 -30.13 -68.87
N GLY A 266 135.70 -30.35 -68.63
CA GLY A 266 134.59 -30.61 -69.57
C GLY A 266 133.37 -31.32 -68.94
N ASN A 267 132.33 -30.54 -68.60
CA ASN A 267 130.89 -30.88 -68.53
C ASN A 267 130.31 -31.91 -67.50
N THR A 268 129.36 -31.40 -66.69
CA THR A 268 128.07 -32.02 -66.23
C THR A 268 127.93 -33.18 -65.22
N LEU A 269 126.92 -32.99 -64.34
CA LEU A 269 125.88 -33.93 -63.82
C LEU A 269 126.03 -34.68 -62.47
N THR A 270 124.85 -34.91 -61.84
CA THR A 270 124.51 -35.75 -60.65
C THR A 270 124.96 -35.28 -59.24
N ALA A 271 124.23 -35.54 -58.13
CA ALA A 271 122.81 -35.90 -57.89
C ALA A 271 122.44 -35.80 -56.38
N THR A 272 121.20 -36.20 -56.03
CA THR A 272 120.62 -36.49 -54.67
C THR A 272 120.00 -35.32 -53.87
N SER A 273 119.14 -35.60 -52.86
CA SER A 273 117.71 -35.97 -52.96
C SER A 273 117.04 -36.27 -51.60
N ARG A 274 115.79 -35.78 -51.39
CA ARG A 274 114.68 -36.21 -50.47
C ARG A 274 113.68 -35.02 -50.39
N ALA A 275 112.35 -35.06 -50.61
CA ALA A 275 111.24 -36.02 -50.39
C ALA A 275 110.55 -35.88 -49.01
N ALA A 276 109.21 -35.82 -48.86
CA ALA A 276 108.08 -35.66 -49.83
C ALA A 276 106.71 -35.36 -49.12
N ALA A 277 105.70 -34.85 -49.87
CA ALA A 277 104.21 -34.86 -49.69
C ALA A 277 103.58 -34.29 -48.36
N ALA A 278 102.42 -33.59 -48.28
CA ALA A 278 101.11 -33.55 -48.99
C ALA A 278 100.13 -34.70 -48.58
N ALA A 279 98.92 -34.53 -48.01
CA ALA A 279 97.72 -33.69 -48.31
C ALA A 279 96.84 -34.25 -49.46
N ASP A 280 95.49 -34.36 -49.44
CA ASP A 280 94.40 -34.07 -48.46
C ASP A 280 93.08 -34.82 -48.84
N ASP A 281 91.94 -34.64 -48.11
CA ASP A 281 90.50 -34.89 -48.50
C ASP A 281 89.99 -36.36 -48.77
N ASN A 282 88.69 -36.76 -48.76
CA ASN A 282 87.47 -36.38 -47.98
C ASN A 282 86.26 -37.39 -48.14
N ALA A 283 85.31 -37.37 -47.18
CA ALA A 283 83.86 -37.67 -47.18
C ALA A 283 83.13 -38.85 -47.92
N SER A 284 82.18 -39.48 -47.16
CA SER A 284 80.81 -39.96 -47.54
C SER A 284 80.61 -41.27 -48.38
N ALA A 285 79.48 -42.00 -48.34
CA ALA A 285 78.41 -42.20 -47.32
C ALA A 285 77.42 -43.38 -47.67
N ALA A 286 76.69 -43.87 -46.65
CA ALA A 286 75.32 -44.45 -46.64
C ALA A 286 74.94 -45.84 -47.24
N GLY A 287 74.05 -46.55 -46.52
CA GLY A 287 73.13 -47.63 -46.98
C GLY A 287 73.59 -49.09 -46.82
N ASP A 288 72.72 -50.10 -46.66
CA ASP A 288 71.28 -50.16 -46.23
C ASP A 288 70.87 -51.64 -45.94
N ALA A 289 69.69 -51.89 -45.32
CA ALA A 289 68.93 -53.17 -45.25
C ALA A 289 69.56 -54.38 -44.48
N ALA A 290 68.84 -55.46 -44.09
CA ALA A 290 67.43 -55.70 -43.68
C ALA A 290 67.29 -57.13 -43.05
N ASP A 291 66.07 -57.48 -42.61
CA ASP A 291 65.55 -58.77 -42.06
C ASP A 291 66.18 -59.35 -40.76
N ALA A 292 65.50 -59.94 -39.76
CA ALA A 292 64.09 -60.29 -39.41
C ALA A 292 63.77 -61.80 -39.29
N PHE A 293 63.85 -62.35 -38.06
CA PHE A 293 63.01 -63.44 -37.48
C PHE A 293 63.46 -63.63 -36.00
N GLY A 294 62.65 -64.08 -35.02
CA GLY A 294 61.21 -64.36 -35.04
C GLY A 294 60.65 -65.14 -33.82
N GLY A 295 60.72 -64.57 -32.61
CA GLY A 295 59.87 -64.91 -31.45
C GLY A 295 60.23 -66.12 -30.56
N GLY A 296 59.84 -66.07 -29.27
CA GLY A 296 59.80 -67.23 -28.37
C GLY A 296 60.09 -66.99 -26.87
N ASN A 297 59.05 -66.98 -26.03
CA ASN A 297 59.02 -66.99 -24.55
C ASN A 297 59.73 -65.84 -23.77
N ILE A 298 59.19 -65.26 -22.67
CA ILE A 298 58.40 -65.71 -21.49
C ILE A 298 59.30 -66.09 -20.29
N TYR A 299 59.36 -65.13 -19.35
CA TYR A 299 59.70 -65.20 -17.93
C TYR A 299 60.79 -66.20 -17.47
N ALA A 300 62.03 -65.71 -17.47
CA ALA A 300 63.03 -66.08 -16.47
C ALA A 300 63.90 -64.85 -16.14
N VAL A 301 63.38 -63.93 -15.31
CA VAL A 301 64.27 -63.02 -14.54
C VAL A 301 64.81 -63.86 -13.38
N ASP A 302 65.76 -64.72 -13.71
CA ASP A 302 66.49 -65.47 -12.70
C ASP A 302 67.42 -64.52 -11.93
N ARG A 303 67.91 -64.97 -10.78
CA ARG A 303 68.34 -64.11 -9.68
C ARG A 303 69.78 -63.61 -9.84
N GLU A 304 70.12 -63.08 -11.02
CA GLU A 304 71.45 -62.53 -11.28
C GLU A 304 71.68 -61.24 -10.50
N GLN A 305 72.49 -61.37 -9.46
CA GLN A 305 73.28 -60.26 -8.95
C GLN A 305 74.36 -59.92 -9.99
N HIS A 306 73.98 -59.27 -11.11
CA HIS A 306 74.95 -58.59 -11.97
C HIS A 306 75.85 -57.76 -11.05
N ASN A 307 77.17 -57.88 -11.18
CA ASN A 307 78.04 -57.35 -10.14
C ASN A 307 77.83 -55.83 -10.05
N ILE A 308 77.85 -55.30 -8.83
CA ILE A 308 77.83 -53.84 -8.62
C ILE A 308 78.99 -53.19 -9.41
N ASN A 309 80.09 -53.93 -9.59
CA ASN A 309 81.23 -53.58 -10.42
C ASN A 309 80.92 -53.54 -11.92
N ASP A 310 80.06 -54.42 -12.45
CA ASP A 310 79.71 -54.47 -13.88
C ASP A 310 78.75 -53.32 -14.22
N ILE A 311 77.77 -53.05 -13.34
CA ILE A 311 76.86 -51.91 -13.45
C ILE A 311 77.67 -50.60 -13.31
N ALA A 312 78.60 -50.52 -12.36
CA ALA A 312 79.49 -49.37 -12.21
C ALA A 312 80.44 -49.20 -13.41
N ALA A 313 80.91 -50.29 -14.03
CA ALA A 313 81.72 -50.23 -15.25
C ALA A 313 80.91 -49.70 -16.44
N GLN A 314 79.70 -50.21 -16.66
CA GLN A 314 78.80 -49.72 -17.72
C GLN A 314 78.43 -48.25 -17.51
N VAL A 315 78.19 -47.82 -16.27
CA VAL A 315 77.93 -46.40 -15.95
C VAL A 315 79.19 -45.54 -16.18
N LYS A 316 80.38 -46.02 -15.82
CA LYS A 316 81.65 -45.30 -16.03
C LYS A 316 82.01 -45.18 -17.52
N GLU A 317 81.72 -46.23 -18.30
CA GLU A 317 81.93 -46.26 -19.76
C GLU A 317 80.92 -45.39 -20.51
N ALA A 318 79.64 -45.43 -20.14
CA ALA A 318 78.58 -44.67 -20.78
C ALA A 318 78.61 -43.15 -20.49
N LEU A 319 79.28 -42.71 -19.42
CA LEU A 319 79.27 -41.31 -18.98
C LEU A 319 80.63 -40.59 -19.03
N GLY A 320 81.70 -41.28 -19.46
CA GLY A 320 83.00 -40.67 -19.79
C GLY A 320 83.68 -39.85 -18.69
N SER A 321 83.28 -40.03 -17.43
CA SER A 321 83.68 -39.21 -16.29
C SER A 321 84.15 -40.09 -15.13
N GLU A 322 85.32 -39.78 -14.56
CA GLU A 322 85.99 -40.71 -13.64
C GLU A 322 85.41 -40.72 -12.21
N ASN A 323 84.70 -39.66 -11.82
CA ASN A 323 84.29 -39.38 -10.46
C ASN A 323 82.87 -39.90 -10.14
N MET A 324 82.77 -41.18 -9.77
CA MET A 324 81.52 -41.81 -9.29
C MET A 324 80.81 -41.03 -8.16
N GLU A 325 81.54 -40.30 -7.32
CA GLU A 325 80.95 -39.49 -6.25
C GLU A 325 80.25 -38.21 -6.74
N GLU A 326 80.70 -37.62 -7.85
CA GLU A 326 80.04 -36.45 -8.44
C GLU A 326 78.76 -36.87 -9.14
N LEU A 327 78.79 -37.98 -9.90
CA LEU A 327 77.58 -38.58 -10.46
C LEU A 327 76.58 -38.97 -9.36
N ARG A 328 77.05 -39.53 -8.24
CA ARG A 328 76.17 -39.86 -7.09
C ARG A 328 75.49 -38.60 -6.52
N LYS A 329 76.23 -37.50 -6.35
CA LYS A 329 75.69 -36.21 -5.87
C LYS A 329 74.71 -35.59 -6.87
N GLU A 330 75.00 -35.66 -8.17
CA GLU A 330 74.07 -35.20 -9.21
C GLU A 330 72.81 -36.05 -9.27
N TYR A 331 72.91 -37.38 -9.10
CA TYR A 331 71.76 -38.26 -9.04
C TYR A 331 70.92 -38.04 -7.77
N GLU A 332 71.54 -37.77 -6.62
CA GLU A 332 70.82 -37.32 -5.40
C GLU A 332 70.12 -35.97 -5.64
N ARG A 333 70.80 -34.99 -6.22
CA ARG A 333 70.24 -33.67 -6.60
C ARG A 333 69.06 -33.80 -7.57
N LEU A 334 69.16 -34.68 -8.57
CA LEU A 334 68.08 -34.99 -9.50
C LEU A 334 66.94 -35.77 -8.83
N GLY A 335 67.24 -36.65 -7.88
CA GLY A 335 66.27 -37.35 -7.05
C GLY A 335 65.46 -36.39 -6.16
N GLU A 336 66.14 -35.47 -5.46
CA GLU A 336 65.50 -34.41 -4.66
C GLU A 336 64.66 -33.47 -5.54
N SER A 337 65.19 -33.04 -6.69
CA SER A 337 64.47 -32.23 -7.68
C SER A 337 63.21 -32.94 -8.15
N ASN A 338 63.31 -34.19 -8.60
CA ASN A 338 62.17 -34.99 -9.04
C ASN A 338 61.17 -35.24 -7.90
N PHE A 339 61.62 -35.50 -6.67
CA PHE A 339 60.74 -35.66 -5.52
C PHE A 339 59.98 -34.36 -5.20
N SER A 340 60.64 -33.20 -5.31
CA SER A 340 59.97 -31.89 -5.15
C SER A 340 58.92 -31.64 -6.24
N LEU A 341 59.21 -32.04 -7.49
CA LEU A 341 58.29 -32.01 -8.62
C LEU A 341 57.10 -32.95 -8.43
N TYR A 342 57.32 -34.20 -8.01
CA TYR A 342 56.23 -35.14 -7.70
C TYR A 342 55.35 -34.65 -6.56
N LYS A 343 55.95 -34.06 -5.51
CA LYS A 343 55.17 -33.42 -4.44
C LYS A 343 54.33 -32.26 -4.99
N TYR A 344 54.93 -31.35 -5.75
CA TYR A 344 54.22 -30.21 -6.34
C TYR A 344 53.11 -30.64 -7.32
N ILE A 345 53.30 -31.73 -8.07
CA ILE A 345 52.28 -32.33 -8.94
C ILE A 345 51.13 -32.93 -8.12
N ASN A 346 51.41 -33.57 -6.97
CA ASN A 346 50.36 -34.06 -6.06
C ASN A 346 49.61 -32.90 -5.37
N ASP A 347 50.32 -31.85 -4.94
CA ASP A 347 49.74 -30.64 -4.36
C ASP A 347 48.86 -29.90 -5.42
N LEU A 348 49.29 -29.85 -6.69
CA LEU A 348 48.48 -29.38 -7.82
C LEU A 348 47.28 -30.28 -8.13
N THR A 349 47.41 -31.60 -7.94
CA THR A 349 46.32 -32.54 -8.22
C THR A 349 45.23 -32.44 -7.16
N THR A 350 45.60 -32.37 -5.88
CA THR A 350 44.64 -32.18 -4.76
C THR A 350 43.94 -30.83 -4.80
N THR A 351 44.65 -29.74 -5.13
CA THR A 351 44.02 -28.42 -5.33
C THR A 351 43.13 -28.37 -6.58
N LYS A 352 43.48 -29.08 -7.67
CA LYS A 352 42.60 -29.25 -8.83
C LYS A 352 41.34 -30.06 -8.48
N GLU A 353 41.43 -31.04 -7.59
CA GLU A 353 40.28 -31.80 -7.09
C GLU A 353 39.37 -30.94 -6.21
N SER A 354 39.92 -30.17 -5.25
CA SER A 354 39.11 -29.28 -4.41
C SER A 354 38.43 -28.16 -5.20
N LEU A 355 39.14 -27.53 -6.15
CA LEU A 355 38.52 -26.59 -7.09
C LEU A 355 37.46 -27.27 -7.97
N GLY A 356 37.63 -28.56 -8.26
CA GLY A 356 36.64 -29.39 -8.94
C GLY A 356 35.40 -29.71 -8.11
N ASP A 357 35.53 -29.78 -6.77
CA ASP A 357 34.43 -29.87 -5.80
C ASP A 357 33.71 -28.52 -5.70
N GLU A 358 34.44 -27.42 -5.46
CA GLU A 358 33.90 -26.05 -5.41
C GLU A 358 33.11 -25.68 -6.67
N ILE A 359 33.61 -26.04 -7.85
CA ILE A 359 32.91 -25.83 -9.14
C ILE A 359 31.63 -26.69 -9.26
N ARG A 360 31.53 -27.81 -8.55
CA ARG A 360 30.30 -28.62 -8.49
C ARG A 360 29.29 -28.02 -7.52
N ASP A 361 29.72 -27.57 -6.35
CA ASP A 361 28.86 -26.96 -5.33
C ASP A 361 28.31 -25.58 -5.78
N LEU A 362 29.13 -24.77 -6.47
CA LEU A 362 28.67 -23.54 -7.10
C LEU A 362 27.64 -23.81 -8.21
N LYS A 363 27.70 -24.96 -8.90
CA LYS A 363 26.73 -25.35 -9.93
C LYS A 363 25.42 -25.87 -9.35
N THR A 364 25.44 -26.55 -8.20
CA THR A 364 24.21 -26.97 -7.52
C THR A 364 23.49 -25.78 -6.92
N LEU A 365 24.21 -24.88 -6.22
CA LEU A 365 23.66 -23.62 -5.70
C LEU A 365 23.03 -22.77 -6.80
N LEU A 366 23.72 -22.57 -7.92
CA LEU A 366 23.19 -21.81 -9.06
C LEU A 366 21.96 -22.49 -9.69
N ALA A 367 21.87 -23.82 -9.68
CA ALA A 367 20.68 -24.54 -10.15
C ALA A 367 19.48 -24.36 -9.21
N GLU A 368 19.69 -24.36 -7.89
CA GLU A 368 18.65 -24.10 -6.89
C GLU A 368 18.18 -22.63 -6.93
N GLU A 369 19.10 -21.68 -7.11
CA GLU A 369 18.78 -20.26 -7.29
C GLU A 369 17.95 -20.01 -8.56
N ASN A 370 18.33 -20.59 -9.70
CA ASN A 370 17.53 -20.54 -10.93
C ASN A 370 16.14 -21.18 -10.77
N ALA A 371 16.02 -22.26 -9.99
CA ALA A 371 14.73 -22.87 -9.69
C ALA A 371 13.85 -22.02 -8.76
N SER A 372 14.46 -21.26 -7.85
CA SER A 372 13.80 -20.24 -7.02
C SER A 372 13.33 -19.05 -7.86
N GLU A 373 14.20 -18.51 -8.71
CA GLU A 373 13.87 -17.46 -9.68
C GLU A 373 12.67 -17.84 -10.57
N PHE A 374 12.64 -19.07 -11.09
CA PHE A 374 11.52 -19.53 -11.92
C PHE A 374 10.20 -19.58 -11.14
N GLN A 375 10.23 -19.94 -9.86
CA GLN A 375 9.05 -19.89 -8.98
C GLN A 375 8.62 -18.45 -8.69
N GLN A 376 9.56 -17.55 -8.38
CA GLN A 376 9.28 -16.13 -8.16
C GLN A 376 8.68 -15.47 -9.41
N ARG A 377 9.32 -15.64 -10.59
CA ARG A 377 8.82 -15.14 -11.89
C ARG A 377 7.44 -15.67 -12.25
N ARG A 378 7.10 -16.89 -11.80
CA ARG A 378 5.75 -17.45 -11.95
C ARG A 378 4.76 -16.77 -11.00
N VAL A 379 5.06 -16.63 -9.71
CA VAL A 379 4.20 -15.95 -8.74
C VAL A 379 3.96 -14.49 -9.14
N VAL A 380 4.98 -13.79 -9.64
CA VAL A 380 4.83 -12.43 -10.18
C VAL A 380 3.83 -12.40 -11.34
N ARG A 381 3.96 -13.29 -12.34
CA ARG A 381 3.00 -13.37 -13.45
C ARG A 381 1.58 -13.70 -12.98
N ASP A 382 1.45 -14.65 -12.05
CA ASP A 382 0.16 -15.07 -11.50
C ASP A 382 -0.51 -13.93 -10.69
N LEU A 383 0.27 -12.97 -10.17
CA LEU A 383 -0.19 -11.72 -9.54
C LEU A 383 -0.49 -10.61 -10.55
N GLU A 384 0.33 -10.44 -11.60
CA GLU A 384 0.09 -9.51 -12.71
C GLU A 384 -1.24 -9.83 -13.41
N GLU A 385 -1.53 -11.11 -13.65
CA GLU A 385 -2.79 -11.55 -14.25
C GLU A 385 -4.00 -11.30 -13.33
N GLN A 386 -3.83 -11.39 -12.01
CA GLN A 386 -4.87 -11.02 -11.04
C GLN A 386 -5.09 -9.50 -10.99
N LEU A 387 -4.01 -8.72 -11.02
CA LEU A 387 -4.05 -7.26 -11.02
C LEU A 387 -4.78 -6.74 -12.27
N ALA A 388 -4.42 -7.22 -13.46
CA ALA A 388 -5.10 -6.88 -14.71
C ALA A 388 -6.60 -7.26 -14.70
N LYS A 389 -6.97 -8.38 -14.08
CA LYS A 389 -8.39 -8.76 -13.88
C LYS A 389 -9.12 -7.84 -12.89
N THR A 390 -8.45 -7.29 -11.88
CA THR A 390 -9.03 -6.29 -10.98
C THR A 390 -9.13 -4.90 -11.62
N GLU A 391 -8.16 -4.51 -12.45
CA GLU A 391 -8.21 -3.26 -13.23
C GLU A 391 -9.33 -3.30 -14.29
N GLY A 392 -9.50 -4.42 -15.01
CA GLY A 392 -10.61 -4.60 -15.95
C GLY A 392 -11.98 -4.41 -15.28
N LYS A 393 -12.20 -5.06 -14.13
CA LYS A 393 -13.42 -4.89 -13.33
C LYS A 393 -13.58 -3.49 -12.75
N LEU A 394 -12.49 -2.83 -12.37
CA LEU A 394 -12.53 -1.44 -11.91
C LEU A 394 -12.97 -0.51 -13.05
N ASN A 395 -12.46 -0.73 -14.26
CA ASN A 395 -12.82 0.04 -15.45
C ASN A 395 -14.32 -0.14 -15.79
N GLU A 396 -14.83 -1.39 -15.80
CA GLU A 396 -16.26 -1.71 -15.97
C GLU A 396 -17.15 -0.99 -14.93
N VAL A 397 -16.72 -0.96 -13.66
CA VAL A 397 -17.42 -0.26 -12.58
C VAL A 397 -17.34 1.26 -12.74
N THR A 398 -16.21 1.82 -13.19
CA THR A 398 -16.13 3.28 -13.46
C THR A 398 -16.99 3.69 -14.64
N GLU A 399 -17.03 2.92 -15.73
CA GLU A 399 -17.83 3.22 -16.91
C GLU A 399 -19.33 3.19 -16.56
N THR A 400 -19.79 2.17 -15.84
CA THR A 400 -21.19 2.10 -15.37
C THR A 400 -21.55 3.21 -14.38
N VAL A 401 -20.61 3.67 -13.54
CA VAL A 401 -20.80 4.86 -12.68
C VAL A 401 -20.88 6.15 -13.49
N GLU A 402 -20.14 6.30 -14.59
CA GLU A 402 -20.25 7.47 -15.48
C GLU A 402 -21.55 7.46 -16.30
N GLN A 403 -21.99 6.29 -16.77
CA GLN A 403 -23.31 6.10 -17.40
C GLN A 403 -24.45 6.47 -16.41
N LEU A 404 -24.36 6.04 -15.15
CA LEU A 404 -25.33 6.42 -14.12
C LEU A 404 -25.28 7.92 -13.77
N ARG A 405 -24.10 8.54 -13.70
CA ARG A 405 -23.95 9.98 -13.48
C ARG A 405 -24.53 10.83 -14.60
N THR A 406 -24.33 10.43 -15.86
CA THR A 406 -24.92 11.13 -17.01
C THR A 406 -26.44 10.98 -17.03
N ALA A 407 -26.99 9.80 -16.73
CA ALA A 407 -28.42 9.59 -16.55
C ALA A 407 -29.01 10.47 -15.43
N VAL A 408 -28.39 10.51 -14.24
CA VAL A 408 -28.83 11.36 -13.12
C VAL A 408 -28.80 12.84 -13.50
N ARG A 409 -27.78 13.31 -14.25
CA ARG A 409 -27.72 14.69 -14.73
C ARG A 409 -28.87 15.05 -15.68
N VAL A 410 -29.23 14.15 -16.59
CA VAL A 410 -30.36 14.34 -17.53
C VAL A 410 -31.70 14.34 -16.78
N VAL A 411 -31.88 13.47 -15.78
CA VAL A 411 -33.05 13.51 -14.89
C VAL A 411 -33.06 14.81 -14.08
N GLY A 412 -31.89 15.30 -13.64
CA GLY A 412 -31.74 16.59 -12.96
C GLY A 412 -32.25 17.76 -13.81
N SER A 413 -31.71 17.95 -15.02
CA SER A 413 -32.12 19.06 -15.89
C SER A 413 -33.59 18.98 -16.30
N THR A 414 -34.08 17.80 -16.69
CA THR A 414 -35.49 17.63 -17.06
C THR A 414 -36.44 17.83 -15.86
N THR A 415 -36.02 17.49 -14.63
CA THR A 415 -36.78 17.82 -13.42
C THR A 415 -36.80 19.33 -13.18
N GLU A 416 -35.68 20.04 -13.38
CA GLU A 416 -35.60 21.49 -13.24
C GLU A 416 -36.46 22.22 -14.28
N ASP A 417 -36.41 21.81 -15.54
CA ASP A 417 -37.26 22.32 -16.63
C ASP A 417 -38.74 22.17 -16.27
N VAL A 418 -39.15 20.98 -15.79
CA VAL A 418 -40.54 20.71 -15.39
C VAL A 418 -40.94 21.47 -14.13
N HIS A 419 -40.03 21.63 -13.15
CA HIS A 419 -40.26 22.41 -11.93
C HIS A 419 -40.56 23.89 -12.24
N GLN A 420 -39.81 24.47 -13.18
CA GLN A 420 -40.02 25.84 -13.66
C GLN A 420 -41.34 25.95 -14.45
N ASN A 421 -41.58 25.07 -15.43
CA ASN A 421 -42.77 25.12 -16.28
C ASN A 421 -44.09 24.89 -15.54
N ILE A 422 -44.11 24.07 -14.49
CA ILE A 422 -45.30 23.79 -13.66
C ILE A 422 -45.45 24.83 -12.50
N GLY A 423 -44.42 25.64 -12.25
CA GLY A 423 -44.43 26.71 -11.25
C GLY A 423 -44.40 26.19 -9.80
N CYS A 424 -43.54 25.21 -9.52
CA CYS A 424 -43.49 24.46 -8.25
C CYS A 424 -42.80 25.20 -7.07
N GLY A 425 -42.83 26.53 -7.06
CA GLY A 425 -42.23 27.38 -6.03
C GLY A 425 -40.81 27.85 -6.37
N THR A 426 -40.02 28.20 -5.35
CA THR A 426 -38.70 28.84 -5.48
C THR A 426 -37.53 27.92 -5.10
N VAL A 427 -37.74 26.60 -5.07
CA VAL A 427 -36.74 25.62 -4.60
C VAL A 427 -35.85 25.18 -5.76
N GLN A 428 -34.56 25.50 -5.69
CA GLN A 428 -33.58 25.11 -6.72
C GLN A 428 -33.35 23.59 -6.75
N CYS A 429 -33.30 23.03 -7.96
CA CYS A 429 -33.22 21.59 -8.23
C CYS A 429 -31.78 21.07 -8.21
N ASN A 430 -31.22 20.90 -7.01
CA ASN A 430 -29.89 20.31 -6.81
C ASN A 430 -29.96 18.77 -6.68
N GLU A 431 -28.88 18.05 -6.99
CA GLU A 431 -28.80 16.58 -6.90
C GLU A 431 -29.28 16.01 -5.55
N ASN A 432 -28.88 16.63 -4.43
CA ASN A 432 -29.31 16.26 -3.07
C ASN A 432 -30.82 16.48 -2.80
N ASN A 433 -31.46 17.36 -3.57
CA ASN A 433 -32.86 17.77 -3.41
C ASN A 433 -33.78 17.17 -4.49
N LEU A 434 -33.23 16.42 -5.46
CA LEU A 434 -33.94 15.95 -6.66
C LEU A 434 -35.21 15.16 -6.34
N LEU A 435 -35.15 14.27 -5.34
CA LEU A 435 -36.30 13.49 -4.88
C LEU A 435 -37.42 14.37 -4.29
N THR A 436 -37.05 15.44 -3.60
CA THR A 436 -37.99 16.43 -3.04
C THR A 436 -38.60 17.31 -4.14
N ALA A 437 -37.80 17.69 -5.14
CA ALA A 437 -38.28 18.44 -6.30
C ALA A 437 -39.31 17.62 -7.13
N LEU A 438 -39.05 16.32 -7.33
CA LEU A 438 -39.99 15.38 -7.95
C LEU A 438 -41.29 15.24 -7.15
N GLY A 439 -41.21 15.11 -5.82
CA GLY A 439 -42.41 15.08 -4.95
C GLY A 439 -43.24 16.36 -5.02
N ASN A 440 -42.59 17.53 -5.08
CA ASN A 440 -43.28 18.81 -5.26
C ASN A 440 -43.96 18.91 -6.64
N ILE A 441 -43.34 18.35 -7.70
CA ILE A 441 -43.94 18.24 -9.03
C ILE A 441 -45.15 17.30 -9.03
N GLU A 442 -45.08 16.17 -8.34
CA GLU A 442 -46.22 15.23 -8.20
C GLU A 442 -47.41 15.87 -7.47
N GLU A 443 -47.17 16.56 -6.35
CA GLU A 443 -48.23 17.28 -5.63
C GLU A 443 -48.84 18.38 -6.52
N ARG A 444 -48.00 19.14 -7.24
CA ARG A 444 -48.48 20.23 -8.09
C ARG A 444 -49.22 19.73 -9.34
N ALA A 445 -48.77 18.65 -9.96
CA ALA A 445 -49.44 18.02 -11.10
C ALA A 445 -50.81 17.46 -10.68
N THR A 446 -50.90 16.78 -9.53
CA THR A 446 -52.17 16.28 -9.00
C THR A 446 -53.14 17.40 -8.62
N GLN A 447 -52.65 18.52 -8.04
CA GLN A 447 -53.46 19.73 -7.85
C GLN A 447 -54.04 20.28 -9.17
N ILE A 448 -53.23 20.37 -10.23
CA ILE A 448 -53.65 20.87 -11.55
C ILE A 448 -54.67 19.93 -12.20
N LEU A 449 -54.45 18.61 -12.15
CA LEU A 449 -55.39 17.61 -12.66
C LEU A 449 -56.75 17.69 -11.93
N LEU A 450 -56.75 17.82 -10.60
CA LEU A 450 -57.97 17.99 -9.81
C LEU A 450 -58.70 19.31 -10.13
N ALA A 451 -57.96 20.39 -10.41
CA ALA A 451 -58.55 21.66 -10.84
C ALA A 451 -59.20 21.55 -12.24
N HIS A 452 -58.52 20.89 -13.19
CA HIS A 452 -59.03 20.66 -14.54
C HIS A 452 -60.27 19.74 -14.56
N GLN A 453 -60.26 18.66 -13.77
CA GLN A 453 -61.43 17.79 -13.59
C GLN A 453 -62.63 18.55 -13.01
N ARG A 454 -62.43 19.40 -11.98
CA ARG A 454 -63.49 20.26 -11.42
C ARG A 454 -64.02 21.26 -12.45
N HIS A 455 -63.13 21.90 -13.20
CA HIS A 455 -63.50 22.83 -14.27
C HIS A 455 -64.40 22.14 -15.29
N ASN A 456 -63.98 21.00 -15.84
CA ASN A 456 -64.76 20.30 -16.86
C ASN A 456 -66.11 19.77 -16.32
N ALA A 457 -66.16 19.31 -15.06
CA ALA A 457 -67.40 18.95 -14.38
C ALA A 457 -68.34 20.14 -14.11
N GLN A 458 -67.82 21.38 -14.10
CA GLN A 458 -68.63 22.61 -14.05
C GLN A 458 -69.06 23.06 -15.46
N THR A 459 -68.19 22.97 -16.48
CA THR A 459 -68.54 23.26 -17.88
C THR A 459 -69.65 22.34 -18.38
N GLN A 460 -69.62 21.05 -18.02
CA GLN A 460 -70.67 20.08 -18.35
C GLN A 460 -71.98 20.26 -17.55
N ARG A 461 -72.05 21.23 -16.62
CA ARG A 461 -73.21 21.45 -15.73
C ARG A 461 -74.08 22.67 -16.06
N LEU A 462 -73.82 23.36 -17.17
CA LEU A 462 -74.59 24.55 -17.60
C LEU A 462 -75.53 24.23 -18.78
N PRO A 463 -76.87 24.20 -18.59
CA PRO A 463 -77.83 24.21 -19.68
C PRO A 463 -78.05 25.63 -20.23
N ALA A 464 -78.40 25.74 -21.51
CA ALA A 464 -78.51 27.03 -22.22
C ALA A 464 -79.89 27.71 -22.09
N VAL A 465 -79.92 29.01 -21.77
CA VAL A 465 -81.09 29.93 -21.88
C VAL A 465 -80.61 31.33 -22.33
N LYS A 466 -81.47 32.13 -22.99
CA LYS A 466 -81.11 33.38 -23.72
C LYS A 466 -81.64 34.69 -23.10
N ALA A 467 -80.94 35.81 -23.39
CA ALA A 467 -81.38 37.23 -23.41
C ALA A 467 -80.38 38.04 -24.31
N VAL A 468 -80.64 39.11 -25.09
CA VAL A 468 -81.81 39.97 -25.45
C VAL A 468 -82.16 41.06 -24.40
N THR A 469 -82.01 42.38 -24.60
CA THR A 469 -81.43 43.31 -25.64
C THR A 469 -80.43 44.29 -24.97
N THR A 470 -79.83 45.38 -25.49
CA THR A 470 -79.85 46.28 -26.71
C THR A 470 -78.42 46.47 -27.26
N ALA A 471 -78.07 47.09 -28.41
CA ALA A 471 -78.64 48.02 -29.42
C ALA A 471 -78.21 49.51 -29.31
N TYR A 472 -77.72 50.06 -30.45
CA TYR A 472 -77.11 51.38 -30.74
C TYR A 472 -75.67 51.56 -30.19
N ASP A 473 -74.59 51.59 -30.99
CA ASP A 473 -74.14 52.46 -32.13
C ASP A 473 -73.33 53.69 -31.60
N GLU A 474 -72.25 54.21 -32.22
CA GLU A 474 -71.80 54.22 -33.64
C GLU A 474 -70.24 54.38 -33.77
N ASP A 475 -69.67 53.97 -34.91
CA ASP A 475 -68.39 54.32 -35.61
C ASP A 475 -67.09 54.84 -34.93
N SER A 476 -65.94 54.22 -35.31
CA SER A 476 -64.79 54.93 -35.95
C SER A 476 -63.74 53.98 -36.58
N GLU A 477 -62.79 54.51 -37.35
CA GLU A 477 -61.98 53.79 -38.36
C GLU A 477 -60.51 53.46 -37.97
N ASP A 478 -59.86 52.60 -38.78
CA ASP A 478 -58.42 52.45 -39.08
C ASP A 478 -57.33 52.49 -37.98
N ASN A 479 -56.59 51.36 -37.82
CA ASN A 479 -55.25 51.28 -38.47
C ASN A 479 -54.58 49.89 -38.58
N ALA A 480 -54.00 49.67 -39.76
CA ALA A 480 -52.76 48.98 -40.14
C ALA A 480 -52.04 47.90 -39.28
N LEU A 481 -51.78 46.76 -39.95
CA LEU A 481 -50.52 45.98 -40.05
C LEU A 481 -49.92 45.31 -38.77
N SER A 482 -49.72 43.98 -38.75
CA SER A 482 -48.60 43.19 -39.37
C SER A 482 -47.34 43.18 -38.47
N THR A 483 -46.67 42.05 -38.18
CA THR A 483 -46.11 41.08 -39.15
C THR A 483 -45.97 39.63 -38.64
N GLN A 484 -45.99 38.68 -39.59
CA GLN A 484 -45.24 37.41 -39.70
C GLN A 484 -45.09 36.49 -38.45
N SER A 485 -45.64 35.27 -38.36
CA SER A 485 -45.74 34.10 -39.27
C SER A 485 -44.50 33.19 -39.38
N ARG A 486 -44.54 32.00 -38.76
CA ARG A 486 -44.33 30.68 -39.43
C ARG A 486 -44.52 29.46 -38.52
N SER A 487 -45.41 28.56 -38.94
CA SER A 487 -45.35 27.10 -38.67
C SER A 487 -44.52 26.41 -39.77
N PRO A 488 -44.22 25.08 -39.73
CA PRO A 488 -45.23 24.07 -40.11
C PRO A 488 -45.11 22.66 -39.45
N ALA A 489 -46.08 21.78 -39.75
CA ALA A 489 -46.20 20.35 -39.40
C ALA A 489 -46.35 20.02 -37.90
N GLY A 490 -47.05 18.95 -37.47
CA GLY A 490 -47.83 17.88 -38.15
C GLY A 490 -47.77 16.60 -37.28
N ALA A 491 -48.70 15.64 -37.30
CA ALA A 491 -50.03 15.49 -37.91
C ALA A 491 -50.82 14.40 -37.10
N GLU A 492 -52.09 14.16 -37.43
CA GLU A 492 -52.93 12.98 -37.03
C GLU A 492 -53.12 12.69 -35.51
N ALA A 493 -54.31 12.77 -34.90
CA ALA A 493 -55.61 12.14 -35.15
C ALA A 493 -55.75 10.67 -34.65
N ALA A 494 -56.37 10.50 -33.48
CA ALA A 494 -57.07 9.28 -33.07
C ALA A 494 -58.09 9.57 -31.95
N SER A 495 -59.25 8.91 -32.00
CA SER A 495 -60.31 8.96 -30.98
C SER A 495 -60.39 7.65 -30.20
N SER A 496 -60.61 7.70 -28.89
CA SER A 496 -61.26 6.61 -28.15
C SER A 496 -61.75 7.07 -26.77
N ASP A 497 -63.05 6.91 -26.53
CA ASP A 497 -63.64 7.03 -25.20
C ASP A 497 -63.32 5.79 -24.36
N LEU A 498 -63.02 5.99 -23.07
CA LEU A 498 -63.04 4.93 -22.05
C LEU A 498 -63.60 5.48 -20.74
N GLU A 499 -64.85 5.12 -20.43
CA GLU A 499 -65.43 5.33 -19.10
C GLU A 499 -64.81 4.37 -18.08
N VAL A 500 -64.37 4.88 -16.93
CA VAL A 500 -63.92 4.10 -15.77
C VAL A 500 -64.53 4.71 -14.49
N PRO A 501 -64.99 3.91 -13.49
CA PRO A 501 -66.13 4.34 -12.66
C PRO A 501 -65.85 5.30 -11.49
N LEU A 502 -66.92 5.96 -11.06
CA LEU A 502 -67.04 6.74 -9.81
C LEU A 502 -67.10 5.84 -8.56
N LEU A 503 -66.22 6.06 -7.58
CA LEU A 503 -66.48 5.96 -6.12
C LEU A 503 -65.19 6.32 -5.31
N PRO A 504 -65.28 6.69 -4.02
CA PRO A 504 -66.17 7.65 -3.37
C PRO A 504 -65.41 8.88 -2.82
N THR A 505 -66.12 9.95 -2.44
CA THR A 505 -65.51 11.13 -1.79
C THR A 505 -65.16 10.90 -0.32
N VAL A 506 -63.92 11.22 0.08
CA VAL A 506 -63.54 11.50 1.47
C VAL A 506 -62.98 12.92 1.52
N ALA A 507 -63.55 13.78 2.38
CA ALA A 507 -63.16 15.18 2.49
C ALA A 507 -61.88 15.34 3.35
N PRO A 508 -60.98 16.29 3.02
CA PRO A 508 -59.78 16.54 3.80
C PRO A 508 -60.11 17.24 5.12
N GLN A 509 -59.64 16.69 6.24
CA GLN A 509 -59.52 17.39 7.51
C GLN A 509 -58.07 17.33 7.99
N TYR A 510 -57.33 18.42 7.79
CA TYR A 510 -56.05 18.65 8.43
C TYR A 510 -55.97 20.07 8.98
N ALA A 511 -56.10 20.18 10.31
CA ALA A 511 -55.47 21.25 11.06
C ALA A 511 -53.99 20.88 11.29
N PRO A 512 -53.06 21.86 11.38
CA PRO A 512 -51.64 21.56 11.49
C PRO A 512 -51.31 20.88 12.81
N GLN A 513 -50.59 19.75 12.75
CA GLN A 513 -49.91 19.18 13.92
C GLN A 513 -48.42 19.50 13.86
N SER A 514 -47.89 19.98 14.98
CA SER A 514 -46.47 20.29 15.15
C SER A 514 -45.61 19.04 15.01
N VAL A 515 -44.61 19.09 14.13
CA VAL A 515 -43.67 17.98 13.91
C VAL A 515 -42.61 17.98 15.00
N SER A 516 -42.51 16.90 15.77
CA SER A 516 -41.46 16.71 16.78
C SER A 516 -40.14 16.22 16.14
N ALA A 517 -39.01 16.70 16.66
CA ALA A 517 -37.68 16.52 16.09
C ALA A 517 -37.05 15.12 16.34
N GLN A 518 -37.81 14.05 16.13
CA GLN A 518 -37.36 12.65 16.33
C GLN A 518 -37.40 11.78 15.06
N ARG A 519 -37.73 12.35 13.88
CA ARG A 519 -37.77 11.61 12.60
C ARG A 519 -36.62 11.91 11.65
N LEU A 520 -35.55 12.53 12.16
CA LEU A 520 -34.37 12.97 11.40
C LEU A 520 -33.10 12.16 11.69
N VAL A 521 -33.25 10.85 11.95
CA VAL A 521 -32.18 9.87 11.78
C VAL A 521 -32.74 8.72 10.94
N ARG A 522 -32.42 8.72 9.64
CA ARG A 522 -32.48 7.51 8.81
C ARG A 522 -31.06 6.96 8.68
N MET A 523 -30.94 5.63 8.71
CA MET A 523 -29.66 4.94 8.60
C MET A 523 -28.98 5.29 7.26
N THR A 524 -27.67 5.49 7.30
CA THR A 524 -26.83 5.57 6.11
C THR A 524 -26.41 4.16 5.71
N ASP A 525 -27.23 3.49 4.90
CA ASP A 525 -26.92 2.17 4.38
C ASP A 525 -25.77 2.27 3.35
N LEU A 526 -24.56 1.89 3.78
CA LEU A 526 -23.41 1.68 2.90
C LEU A 526 -23.44 0.25 2.35
N PRO A 527 -23.06 0.04 1.08
CA PRO A 527 -23.20 -1.27 0.43
C PRO A 527 -22.19 -2.29 0.96
N SER A 528 -22.67 -3.25 1.74
CA SER A 528 -21.90 -4.46 2.10
C SER A 528 -21.74 -5.37 0.88
N ALA A 529 -20.50 -5.84 0.64
CA ALA A 529 -20.17 -6.68 -0.50
C ALA A 529 -20.83 -8.07 -0.42
N ALA A 530 -21.73 -8.37 -1.35
CA ALA A 530 -22.30 -9.70 -1.53
C ALA A 530 -21.31 -10.59 -2.29
N LEU A 531 -20.42 -11.28 -1.58
CA LEU A 531 -19.64 -12.38 -2.14
C LEU A 531 -20.56 -13.59 -2.41
N THR A 532 -20.73 -13.92 -3.69
CA THR A 532 -21.47 -15.12 -4.14
C THR A 532 -20.64 -16.38 -3.92
N ASN A 533 -21.19 -17.36 -3.21
CA ASN A 533 -20.56 -18.66 -3.00
C ASN A 533 -20.50 -19.49 -4.31
N ALA A 534 -19.42 -20.24 -4.48
CA ALA A 534 -19.35 -21.40 -5.37
C ALA A 534 -18.52 -22.52 -4.69
N ASP A 535 -18.95 -23.77 -4.89
CA ASP A 535 -18.36 -25.05 -4.45
C ASP A 535 -17.92 -25.27 -2.98
N GLY A 536 -18.72 -26.08 -2.29
CA GLY A 536 -18.37 -27.51 -2.22
C GLY A 536 -17.49 -27.98 -1.05
N GLY A 537 -18.11 -28.22 0.12
CA GLY A 537 -17.39 -28.78 1.28
C GLY A 537 -18.28 -29.34 2.39
N ALA A 538 -19.10 -30.35 2.11
CA ALA A 538 -20.01 -30.93 3.09
C ALA A 538 -19.28 -31.83 4.12
N ALA A 539 -19.28 -31.40 5.40
CA ALA A 539 -18.90 -32.24 6.54
C ALA A 539 -19.93 -32.09 7.67
N LYS A 540 -20.32 -33.21 8.28
CA LYS A 540 -21.23 -33.27 9.44
C LYS A 540 -20.47 -32.98 10.74
N GLN A 541 -21.26 -32.90 11.82
CA GLN A 541 -20.92 -32.94 13.26
C GLN A 541 -20.84 -31.56 13.93
N ASP A 542 -21.37 -31.38 15.15
CA ASP A 542 -22.49 -32.07 15.82
C ASP A 542 -22.98 -31.13 16.94
N SER A 543 -24.27 -31.16 17.28
CA SER A 543 -24.84 -30.27 18.30
C SER A 543 -24.49 -30.76 19.72
N LEU A 544 -23.34 -30.33 20.25
CA LEU A 544 -22.88 -30.65 21.60
C LEU A 544 -22.19 -29.45 22.26
N PHE A 545 -22.99 -28.53 22.82
CA PHE A 545 -22.84 -28.06 24.20
C PHE A 545 -24.08 -27.27 24.62
N ALA A 546 -24.80 -27.76 25.61
CA ALA A 546 -25.93 -27.07 26.23
C ALA A 546 -25.67 -27.00 27.74
N GLY A 547 -25.80 -25.82 28.33
CA GLY A 547 -25.73 -25.60 29.78
C GLY A 547 -24.35 -25.80 30.40
N LEU A 548 -23.64 -24.70 30.66
CA LEU A 548 -22.77 -24.58 31.82
C LEU A 548 -22.69 -23.10 32.21
N ASP A 549 -23.64 -22.66 33.01
CA ASP A 549 -23.49 -21.45 33.82
C ASP A 549 -22.33 -21.71 34.80
N ILE A 550 -21.31 -20.84 34.80
CA ILE A 550 -20.15 -20.92 35.72
C ILE A 550 -19.91 -19.50 36.24
N ASP A 551 -19.83 -19.35 37.56
CA ASP A 551 -19.73 -18.05 38.23
C ASP A 551 -18.42 -17.29 37.92
N ASP A 552 -18.55 -16.03 37.52
CA ASP A 552 -17.45 -15.05 37.42
C ASP A 552 -16.88 -14.70 38.81
N SER A 553 -16.10 -15.61 39.40
CA SER A 553 -15.42 -15.37 40.69
C SER A 553 -14.08 -16.10 40.87
N GLN A 554 -13.73 -17.07 40.02
CA GLN A 554 -12.49 -17.82 40.17
C GLN A 554 -11.30 -17.12 39.49
N VAL A 555 -10.52 -16.38 40.28
CA VAL A 555 -9.23 -15.80 39.85
C VAL A 555 -8.24 -16.93 39.56
N VAL A 556 -8.16 -17.33 38.29
CA VAL A 556 -7.29 -18.41 37.81
C VAL A 556 -5.83 -18.06 38.09
N SER A 557 -5.08 -18.97 38.73
CA SER A 557 -3.69 -18.70 39.07
C SER A 557 -2.81 -18.59 37.81
N HIS A 558 -1.73 -17.80 37.87
CA HIS A 558 -0.77 -17.71 36.77
C HIS A 558 -0.14 -19.07 36.38
N GLU A 559 -0.15 -20.06 37.28
CA GLU A 559 0.31 -21.41 37.01
C GLU A 559 -0.72 -22.23 36.22
N GLU A 560 -2.01 -22.08 36.52
CA GLU A 560 -3.10 -22.70 35.74
C GLU A 560 -3.21 -22.08 34.35
N ILE A 561 -3.06 -20.75 34.21
CA ILE A 561 -2.98 -20.09 32.89
C ILE A 561 -1.78 -20.65 32.09
N ARG A 562 -0.63 -20.87 32.75
CA ARG A 562 0.55 -21.47 32.11
C ARG A 562 0.29 -22.92 31.66
N LYS A 563 -0.32 -23.75 32.50
CA LYS A 563 -0.70 -25.14 32.16
C LYS A 563 -1.75 -25.21 31.05
N GLN A 564 -2.74 -24.31 31.04
CA GLN A 564 -3.71 -24.21 29.94
C GLN A 564 -3.05 -23.78 28.62
N MET A 565 -2.09 -22.84 28.66
CA MET A 565 -1.31 -22.44 27.50
C MET A 565 -0.43 -23.58 26.97
N GLU A 566 0.24 -24.32 27.86
CA GLU A 566 1.05 -25.49 27.52
C GLU A 566 0.19 -26.61 26.89
N MET A 567 -0.98 -26.90 27.48
CA MET A 567 -1.95 -27.85 26.90
C MET A 567 -2.47 -27.39 25.52
N ARG A 568 -2.73 -26.08 25.31
CA ARG A 568 -3.09 -25.54 23.99
C ARG A 568 -1.94 -25.69 22.98
N LEU A 569 -0.70 -25.47 23.38
CA LEU A 569 0.48 -25.67 22.52
C LEU A 569 0.68 -27.14 22.16
N LEU A 570 0.51 -28.06 23.12
CA LEU A 570 0.53 -29.51 22.86
C LEU A 570 -0.59 -29.93 21.89
N GLN A 571 -1.83 -29.48 22.10
CA GLN A 571 -2.94 -29.75 21.17
C GLN A 571 -2.72 -29.15 19.77
N LYS A 572 -2.12 -27.95 19.67
CA LYS A 572 -1.73 -27.35 18.39
C LYS A 572 -0.69 -28.21 17.68
N ARG A 573 0.38 -28.60 18.38
CA ARG A 573 1.45 -29.46 17.85
C ARG A 573 0.93 -30.82 17.39
N GLU A 574 0.03 -31.43 18.16
CA GLU A 574 -0.60 -32.71 17.80
C GLU A 574 -1.53 -32.59 16.58
N ARG A 575 -2.23 -31.46 16.41
CA ARG A 575 -3.02 -31.17 15.19
C ARG A 575 -2.12 -30.95 13.98
N GLU A 576 -1.03 -30.21 14.13
CA GLU A 576 -0.02 -30.00 13.09
C GLU A 576 0.67 -31.31 12.68
N GLU A 577 0.99 -32.18 13.64
CA GLU A 577 1.55 -33.50 13.36
C GLU A 577 0.54 -34.42 12.66
N ARG A 578 -0.74 -34.45 13.09
CA ARG A 578 -1.81 -35.17 12.36
C ARG A 578 -1.99 -34.63 10.94
N ALA A 579 -1.87 -33.33 10.73
CA ALA A 579 -1.92 -32.72 9.39
C ALA A 579 -0.69 -33.08 8.54
N ALA A 580 0.50 -33.15 9.13
CA ALA A 580 1.72 -33.60 8.47
C ALA A 580 1.66 -35.09 8.10
N ARG A 581 1.16 -35.95 9.00
CA ARG A 581 0.91 -37.38 8.73
C ARG A 581 -0.09 -37.55 7.57
N LYS A 582 -1.23 -36.86 7.58
CA LYS A 582 -2.18 -36.86 6.45
C LYS A 582 -1.57 -36.35 5.13
N LYS A 583 -0.77 -35.29 5.17
CA LYS A 583 -0.03 -34.81 3.97
C LYS A 583 0.95 -35.87 3.44
N LYS A 584 1.60 -36.63 4.33
CA LYS A 584 2.46 -37.75 3.94
C LYS A 584 1.65 -38.91 3.34
N GLU A 585 0.57 -39.34 3.99
CA GLU A 585 -0.34 -40.39 3.49
C GLU A 585 -0.88 -40.04 2.08
N ILE A 586 -1.28 -38.78 1.85
CA ILE A 586 -1.72 -38.28 0.54
C ILE A 586 -0.57 -38.30 -0.48
N LYS A 587 0.64 -37.90 -0.09
CA LYS A 587 1.83 -37.95 -0.96
C LYS A 587 2.20 -39.38 -1.35
N ASP A 588 2.16 -40.30 -0.39
CA ASP A 588 2.49 -41.71 -0.58
C ASP A 588 1.42 -42.39 -1.46
N LEU A 589 0.12 -42.10 -1.25
CA LEU A 589 -0.96 -42.53 -2.13
C LEU A 589 -0.76 -42.06 -3.58
N ILE A 590 -0.47 -40.77 -3.79
CA ILE A 590 -0.18 -40.21 -5.13
C ILE A 590 1.05 -40.89 -5.76
N GLY A 591 2.08 -41.18 -4.96
CA GLY A 591 3.28 -41.90 -5.40
C GLY A 591 3.06 -43.36 -5.81
N THR A 592 1.97 -44.00 -5.36
CA THR A 592 1.66 -45.41 -5.67
C THR A 592 0.85 -45.65 -6.95
N SER A 593 0.55 -44.61 -7.75
CA SER A 593 -0.22 -44.75 -9.00
C SER A 593 0.65 -45.22 -10.20
N PRO A 594 0.45 -46.45 -10.74
CA PRO A 594 1.34 -47.01 -11.76
C PRO A 594 0.94 -46.60 -13.20
N GLY A 595 1.03 -45.31 -13.51
CA GLY A 595 0.64 -44.78 -14.82
C GLY A 595 1.74 -44.85 -15.88
N LYS A 596 1.85 -45.94 -16.67
CA LYS A 596 2.75 -45.97 -17.85
C LYS A 596 2.18 -46.69 -19.09
N ALA A 597 1.89 -45.86 -20.10
CA ALA A 597 1.83 -46.18 -21.54
C ALA A 597 0.85 -47.25 -22.06
N ALA A 598 -0.26 -46.79 -22.66
CA ALA A 598 -0.94 -47.48 -23.77
C ALA A 598 -1.44 -46.44 -24.79
N SER A 599 -0.89 -46.46 -26.01
CA SER A 599 -1.23 -45.51 -27.08
C SER A 599 -2.08 -46.16 -28.18
N PRO A 600 -3.25 -45.59 -28.54
CA PRO A 600 -4.07 -46.16 -29.60
C PRO A 600 -3.57 -45.75 -30.98
N LYS A 601 -3.39 -46.73 -31.88
CA LYS A 601 -3.25 -46.52 -33.33
C LYS A 601 -4.50 -47.06 -34.03
N LYS A 602 -5.01 -46.28 -35.00
CA LYS A 602 -5.94 -46.69 -36.07
C LYS A 602 -7.25 -47.39 -35.63
N ARG A 603 -8.38 -46.74 -35.91
CA ARG A 603 -9.01 -47.00 -37.22
C ARG A 603 -9.70 -45.76 -37.77
#